data_AF-A0A225DFD0-F1
#
_entry.id   AF-A0A225DFD0-F1
#
_cell.length_a   1.000
_cell.length_b   1.000
_cell.length_c   1.000
_cell.angle_alpha   90.00
_cell.angle_beta   90.00
_cell.angle_gamma   90.00
#
_symmetry.space_group_name_H-M   'P 1'
#
loop_
_entity.id
_entity.type
_entity.pdbx_description
1 polymer ?
#
loop_
_entity_poly.entity_id
_entity_poly.type
_entity_poly.pdbx_seq_one_letter_code
_entity_poly.pdbx_strand_id
1 'polypeptide(L)'
;MVRIFYSPNYVGSGYVFDTTRKAQWVADSLAESPIPNIELIEPAPLTREVLAAVHHPDYIRAVETGVPRQLAESQGFDWDAGLWPMVLASNGGAVAAALAAR
;
A
#
# COMPACT_ATOMS: atom_id res chain seq x y z
N MET A 1 -23.82 0.26 -1.05
CA MET A 1 -22.75 -0.36 -0.24
C MET A 1 -21.45 0.31 -0.64
N VAL A 2 -20.73 0.88 0.32
CA VAL A 2 -19.42 1.52 0.14
C VAL A 2 -18.34 0.47 0.28
N ARG A 3 -17.43 0.39 -0.70
CA ARG A 3 -16.32 -0.54 -0.70
C ARG A 3 -15.08 0.16 -0.18
N ILE A 4 -14.46 -0.38 0.87
CA ILE A 4 -13.19 0.07 1.44
C ILE A 4 -12.14 -1.00 1.14
N PHE A 5 -10.93 -0.58 0.77
CA PHE A 5 -9.88 -1.49 0.31
C PHE A 5 -8.71 -1.55 1.31
N TYR A 6 -8.44 -2.74 1.82
CA TYR A 6 -7.39 -2.99 2.80
C TYR A 6 -6.72 -4.34 2.57
N SER A 7 -5.39 -4.39 2.65
CA SER A 7 -4.62 -5.63 2.72
C SER A 7 -3.71 -5.59 3.96
N PRO A 8 -3.50 -6.71 4.68
CA PRO A 8 -2.51 -6.80 5.76
C PRO A 8 -1.09 -6.35 5.35
N ASN A 9 -0.78 -6.39 4.05
CA ASN A 9 0.51 -5.92 3.53
C ASN A 9 0.69 -4.40 3.65
N TYR A 10 -0.35 -3.61 3.92
CA TYR A 10 -0.26 -2.14 4.08
C TYR A 10 0.63 -1.72 5.25
N VAL A 11 0.90 -2.63 6.18
CA VAL A 11 1.71 -2.35 7.38
C VAL A 11 3.05 -3.09 7.37
N GLY A 12 3.51 -3.52 6.18
CA GLY A 12 4.68 -4.38 6.01
C GLY A 12 6.03 -3.72 6.32
N SER A 13 6.15 -2.40 6.24
CA SER A 13 7.43 -1.72 6.52
C SER A 13 7.83 -1.86 7.99
N GLY A 14 9.11 -2.18 8.22
CA GLY A 14 9.75 -2.16 9.52
C GLY A 14 9.84 -0.77 10.13
N TYR A 15 9.86 0.29 9.31
CA TYR A 15 9.80 1.66 9.80
C TYR A 15 8.42 1.96 10.43
N VAL A 16 8.43 2.28 11.72
CA VAL A 16 7.22 2.52 12.50
C VAL A 16 6.82 3.99 12.38
N PHE A 17 5.69 4.24 11.72
CA PHE A 17 5.07 5.55 11.62
C PHE A 17 3.55 5.38 11.51
N ASP A 18 2.76 6.38 11.91
CA ASP A 18 1.30 6.27 11.87
C ASP A 18 0.79 5.87 10.48
N THR A 19 1.39 6.40 9.42
CA THR A 19 1.04 6.06 8.03
C THR A 19 1.29 4.58 7.70
N THR A 20 2.27 3.93 8.32
CA THR A 20 2.61 2.51 8.09
C THR A 20 1.89 1.56 9.06
N ARG A 21 1.00 2.05 9.93
CA ARG A 21 0.30 1.24 10.95
C ARG A 21 -1.21 1.44 10.97
N LYS A 22 -1.68 2.69 10.84
CA LYS A 22 -3.07 3.07 11.08
C LYS A 22 -4.10 2.30 10.25
N ALA A 23 -3.73 1.83 9.06
CA ALA A 23 -4.64 1.10 8.19
C ALA A 23 -5.10 -0.21 8.85
N GLN A 24 -4.21 -0.93 9.54
CA GLN A 24 -4.56 -2.14 10.30
C GLN A 24 -5.52 -1.79 11.44
N TRP A 25 -5.25 -0.72 12.20
CA TRP A 25 -6.13 -0.30 13.29
C TRP A 25 -7.54 0.05 12.83
N VAL A 26 -7.68 0.69 11.66
CA VAL A 26 -8.99 0.97 11.06
C VAL A 26 -9.68 -0.32 10.62
N ALA A 27 -8.95 -1.24 9.99
CA ALA A 27 -9.49 -2.54 9.57
C ALA A 27 -9.97 -3.37 10.78
N ASP A 28 -9.17 -3.42 11.85
CA ASP A 28 -9.50 -4.09 13.11
C ASP A 28 -10.75 -3.46 13.75
N SER A 29 -10.79 -2.12 13.82
CA SER A 29 -11.95 -1.40 14.35
C SER A 29 -13.22 -1.66 13.56
N LEU A 30 -13.14 -1.79 12.22
CA LEU A 30 -14.30 -2.14 11.38
C LEU A 30 -14.75 -3.59 11.56
N ALA A 31 -13.83 -4.50 11.88
CA ALA A 31 -14.16 -5.88 12.21
C ALA A 31 -14.81 -5.99 13.60
N GLU A 32 -14.30 -5.26 14.59
CA GLU A 32 -14.82 -5.23 15.96
C GLU A 32 -16.14 -4.46 16.09
N SER A 33 -16.27 -3.34 15.36
CA SER A 33 -17.44 -2.47 15.38
C SER A 33 -17.89 -2.14 13.95
N PRO A 34 -18.65 -3.05 13.29
CA PRO A 34 -19.06 -2.87 11.91
C PRO A 34 -19.95 -1.64 11.72
N ILE A 35 -19.60 -0.81 10.73
CA ILE A 35 -20.47 0.28 10.27
C ILE A 35 -21.37 -0.26 9.16
N PRO A 36 -22.71 -0.07 9.23
CA PRO A 36 -23.63 -0.53 8.21
C PRO A 36 -23.28 0.00 6.82
N ASN A 37 -23.52 -0.83 5.80
CA ASN A 37 -23.28 -0.53 4.38
C ASN A 37 -21.81 -0.35 3.96
N ILE A 38 -20.84 -0.73 4.79
CA ILE A 38 -19.42 -0.82 4.43
C ILE A 38 -19.04 -2.29 4.18
N GLU A 39 -18.27 -2.53 3.13
CA GLU A 39 -17.63 -3.81 2.82
C GLU A 39 -16.12 -3.60 2.74
N LEU A 40 -15.35 -4.37 3.50
CA LEU A 40 -13.90 -4.37 3.46
C LEU A 40 -13.41 -5.42 2.45
N ILE A 41 -12.68 -5.00 1.43
CA ILE A 41 -12.22 -5.83 0.32
C ILE A 41 -10.70 -5.81 0.27
N GLU A 42 -10.08 -6.98 0.11
CA GLU A 42 -8.64 -7.04 -0.17
C GLU A 42 -8.37 -6.71 -1.65
N PRO A 43 -7.61 -5.64 -1.96
CA PRO A 43 -7.29 -5.29 -3.33
C PRO A 43 -6.17 -6.17 -3.88
N ALA A 44 -6.14 -6.33 -5.20
CA ALA A 44 -4.95 -6.88 -5.86
C ALA A 44 -3.77 -5.90 -5.73
N PRO A 45 -2.54 -6.37 -5.44
CA PRO A 45 -1.35 -5.53 -5.50
C PRO A 45 -1.10 -5.07 -6.94
N LEU A 46 -0.48 -3.90 -7.11
CA LEU A 46 -0.11 -3.43 -8.44
C LEU A 46 0.94 -4.34 -9.08
N THR A 47 0.86 -4.45 -10.40
CA THR A 47 1.89 -5.13 -11.20
C THR A 47 2.99 -4.16 -11.61
N ARG A 48 4.15 -4.69 -12.00
CA ARG A 48 5.27 -3.88 -12.50
C ARG A 48 4.88 -3.08 -13.74
N GLU A 49 4.02 -3.63 -14.60
CA GLU A 49 3.55 -2.96 -15.82
C GLU A 49 2.75 -1.69 -15.48
N VAL A 50 1.89 -1.76 -14.46
CA VAL A 50 1.14 -0.59 -13.98
C VAL A 50 2.08 0.45 -13.38
N LEU A 51 3.08 0.03 -12.60
CA LEU A 51 4.08 0.96 -12.08
C LEU A 51 4.89 1.65 -13.19
N ALA A 52 5.27 0.89 -14.22
CA ALA A 52 6.06 1.39 -15.35
C ALA A 52 5.28 2.38 -16.24
N ALA A 53 3.95 2.44 -16.11
CA ALA A 53 3.14 3.46 -16.77
C ALA A 53 3.32 4.87 -16.16
N VAL A 54 3.85 4.97 -14.94
CA VAL A 54 4.01 6.25 -14.20
C VAL A 54 5.46 6.50 -13.80
N HIS A 55 6.18 5.48 -13.38
CA HIS A 55 7.51 5.59 -12.81
C HIS A 55 8.61 5.09 -13.75
N HIS A 56 9.77 5.73 -13.67
CA HIS A 56 10.96 5.26 -14.37
C HIS A 56 11.38 3.86 -13.87
N PRO A 57 11.80 2.92 -14.75
CA PRO A 57 12.21 1.57 -14.35
C PRO A 57 13.29 1.51 -13.27
N ASP A 58 14.23 2.46 -13.29
CA ASP A 58 15.28 2.54 -12.26
C ASP A 58 14.74 2.89 -10.87
N TYR A 59 13.69 3.72 -10.79
CA TYR A 59 13.03 4.02 -9.52
C TYR A 59 12.30 2.78 -8.99
N ILE A 60 11.58 2.08 -9.85
CA ILE A 60 10.89 0.83 -9.50
C ILE A 60 11.90 -0.18 -8.95
N ARG A 61 13.02 -0.39 -9.64
CA ARG A 61 14.10 -1.28 -9.18
C ARG A 61 14.68 -0.82 -7.85
N ALA A 62 14.89 0.48 -7.65
CA ALA A 62 15.44 0.99 -6.39
C ALA A 62 14.50 0.74 -5.21
N VAL A 63 13.20 1.00 -5.34
CA VAL A 63 12.22 0.74 -4.28
C VAL A 63 12.06 -0.76 -4.02
N GLU A 64 12.13 -1.59 -5.05
CA GLU A 64 12.05 -3.06 -4.89
C GLU A 64 13.29 -3.64 -4.19
N THR A 65 14.48 -3.15 -4.54
CA THR A 65 15.75 -3.78 -4.13
C THR A 65 16.48 -3.06 -2.99
N GLY A 66 16.09 -1.81 -2.69
CA GLY A 66 16.79 -0.97 -1.72
C GLY A 66 18.05 -0.31 -2.25
N VAL A 67 18.34 -0.40 -3.56
CA VAL A 67 19.61 0.07 -4.17
C VAL A 67 19.36 0.83 -5.50
N PRO A 68 19.94 2.04 -5.67
CA PRO A 68 20.74 2.78 -4.71
C PRO A 68 19.88 3.31 -3.56
N ARG A 69 20.45 3.27 -2.35
CA ARG A 69 19.78 3.60 -1.09
C ARG A 69 19.15 4.99 -1.10
N GLN A 70 19.87 5.98 -1.64
CA GLN A 70 19.38 7.34 -1.83
C GLN A 70 18.04 7.41 -2.60
N LEU A 71 17.85 6.56 -3.62
CA LEU A 71 16.63 6.56 -4.42
C LEU A 71 15.53 5.73 -3.73
N ALA A 72 15.91 4.60 -3.12
CA ALA A 72 15.01 3.72 -2.38
C ALA A 72 14.43 4.35 -1.11
N GLU A 73 15.09 5.37 -0.56
CA GLU A 73 14.69 6.11 0.65
C GLU A 73 14.28 7.57 0.36
N SER A 74 14.03 7.89 -0.91
CA SER A 74 13.65 9.25 -1.34
C SER A 74 12.32 9.75 -0.73
N GLN A 75 11.51 8.84 -0.19
CA GLN A 75 10.29 9.14 0.57
C GLN A 75 10.56 9.66 2.01
N GLY A 76 11.81 9.60 2.49
CA GLY A 76 12.22 10.18 3.76
C GLY A 76 12.24 9.23 4.96
N PHE A 77 12.27 7.90 4.74
CA PHE A 77 12.50 6.93 5.82
C PHE A 77 13.28 5.71 5.32
N ASP A 78 13.83 4.95 6.27
CA ASP A 78 14.70 3.81 5.99
C ASP A 78 13.98 2.73 5.19
N TRP A 79 14.66 2.21 4.16
CA TRP A 79 14.16 1.10 3.37
C TRP A 79 14.35 -0.21 4.11
N ASP A 80 13.34 -1.06 4.03
CA ASP A 80 13.35 -2.45 4.46
C ASP A 80 12.63 -3.34 3.44
N ALA A 81 12.85 -4.66 3.51
CA ALA A 81 12.29 -5.61 2.55
C ALA A 81 10.76 -5.66 2.54
N GLY A 82 10.10 -5.23 3.62
CA GLY A 82 8.65 -5.10 3.72
C GLY A 82 8.09 -3.89 2.98
N LEU A 83 8.93 -2.91 2.59
CA LEU A 83 8.49 -1.71 1.85
C LEU A 83 7.90 -2.08 0.49
N TRP A 84 8.55 -2.98 -0.26
CA TRP A 84 8.11 -3.36 -1.60
C TRP A 84 6.69 -3.95 -1.64
N PRO A 85 6.37 -5.05 -0.94
CA PRO A 85 5.00 -5.56 -0.92
C PRO A 85 3.99 -4.55 -0.35
N MET A 86 4.40 -3.71 0.61
CA MET A 86 3.55 -2.67 1.19
C MET A 86 3.15 -1.59 0.19
N VAL A 87 4.09 -1.08 -0.61
CA VAL A 87 3.77 -0.05 -1.62
C VAL A 87 2.93 -0.62 -2.76
N LEU A 88 3.15 -1.88 -3.17
CA LEU A 88 2.32 -2.53 -4.18
C LEU A 88 0.87 -2.70 -3.71
N ALA A 89 0.68 -3.15 -2.47
CA ALA A 89 -0.64 -3.36 -1.90
C ALA A 89 -1.39 -2.05 -1.66
N SER A 90 -0.75 -1.06 -1.03
CA SER A 90 -1.38 0.23 -0.70
C SER A 90 -1.79 1.03 -1.95
N ASN A 91 -0.93 1.06 -2.99
CA ASN A 91 -1.29 1.69 -4.26
C ASN A 91 -2.34 0.86 -5.01
N GLY A 92 -2.32 -0.47 -4.88
CA GLY A 92 -3.36 -1.35 -5.41
C GLY A 92 -4.74 -1.02 -4.84
N GLY A 93 -4.82 -0.76 -3.53
CA GLY A 93 -6.02 -0.27 -2.88
C GLY A 93 -6.52 1.08 -3.39
N ALA A 94 -5.61 2.04 -3.59
CA ALA A 94 -5.97 3.35 -4.13
C ALA A 94 -6.55 3.23 -5.55
N VAL A 95 -5.93 2.43 -6.42
CA VAL A 95 -6.44 2.16 -7.78
C VAL A 95 -7.78 1.43 -7.73
N ALA A 96 -7.92 0.40 -6.91
CA ALA A 96 -9.18 -0.33 -6.75
C ALA A 96 -10.31 0.58 -6.27
N ALA A 97 -10.03 1.48 -5.31
CA ALA A 97 -10.99 2.47 -4.82
C ALA A 97 -11.42 3.44 -5.93
N ALA A 98 -10.47 3.96 -6.73
CA ALA A 98 -10.77 4.84 -7.84
C ALA A 98 -11.65 4.18 -8.91
N LEU A 99 -11.37 2.91 -9.25
CA LEU A 99 -12.17 2.14 -10.21
C LEU A 99 -13.55 1.76 -9.65
N ALA A 100 -13.67 1.67 -8.32
CA ALA A 100 -14.91 1.35 -7.61
C ALA A 100 -15.81 2.57 -7.40
N ALA A 101 -15.26 3.78 -7.41
CA ALA A 101 -15.99 5.04 -7.29
C ALA A 101 -16.88 5.21 -8.52
N ARG A 102 -18.19 5.05 -8.33
CA ARG A 102 -19.24 5.26 -9.33
C ARG A 102 -20.29 6.18 -8.75
#